data_AF-R7CJ64-F1
#
_entry.id   AF-R7CJ64-F1
#
_cell.length_a   1.000
_cell.length_b   1.000
_cell.length_c   1.000
_cell.angle_alpha   90.00
_cell.angle_beta   90.00
_cell.angle_gamma   90.00
#
_symmetry.space_group_name_H-M   'P 1'
#
loop_
_entity.id
_entity.type
_entity.pdbx_description
1 polymer ?
#
loop_
_entity_poly.entity_id
_entity_poly.type
_entity_poly.pdbx_seq_one_letter_code
_entity_poly.pdbx_strand_id
1 'polypeptide(L)'
;MSKGILYTCDLICYGVASPAAFHDYISLLEKRSGKTLKQYIHRGFGLKTREGAKVVYKDGTIEQDTLEANLWSHLWYHYLTRESCYQCKYHSLERPGNITIGDYWGVEKVLPEFKDEWGVSCVLVNDRQGLALLDQAKEYLVLHKTSALDVANAAQPMLFKQPEGDRQNVFWKVYDKVGFEEACKSLGFLGCKKSIEPVRRIVSSASHLFISALKAKASINSKVRNNETKEVCKGIGNSEEGNEYSETFGQWNAPLAYAAKHTSEAIRKQSSSGGVFYALAQTVINQGGVVYGCAFDENLNVQHIRCKTMDEVVCCMGSKYSQSDLGDSLEKANEDINAGRNVLFTGTPCQIAAVRAVCEKLKTFSLSNKIKKVTASKASNTVFVGATCQSCKEASGVEIPKLFNSAKECCGCTACMTLCPQGAIEMRADSKGFAYPHIISNLCTGCIKCISSCSFQSKLENSIDYLCRNERKEEECR
;
A
#
# COMPACT_ATOMS: atom_id res chain seq x y z
N MET A 1 33.58 0.63 -0.02
CA MET A 1 32.63 -0.50 0.11
C MET A 1 31.66 -0.42 -1.06
N SER A 2 31.26 -1.55 -1.66
CA SER A 2 30.18 -1.55 -2.67
C SER A 2 28.87 -1.12 -2.02
N LYS A 3 27.99 -0.44 -2.78
CA LYS A 3 26.63 -0.17 -2.31
C LYS A 3 25.88 -1.48 -2.06
N GLY A 4 25.01 -1.48 -1.07
CA GLY A 4 24.09 -2.58 -0.80
C GLY A 4 23.01 -2.70 -1.88
N ILE A 5 22.28 -3.81 -1.83
CA ILE A 5 21.17 -4.09 -2.76
C ILE A 5 19.84 -3.68 -2.11
N LEU A 6 18.98 -2.97 -2.85
CA LEU A 6 17.60 -2.72 -2.44
C LEU A 6 16.69 -3.81 -3.00
N TYR A 7 16.24 -4.72 -2.14
CA TYR A 7 15.11 -5.59 -2.40
C TYR A 7 13.80 -4.93 -1.99
N THR A 8 12.75 -5.15 -2.77
CA THR A 8 11.41 -4.59 -2.52
C THR A 8 10.34 -5.67 -2.60
N CYS A 9 9.43 -5.64 -1.64
CA CYS A 9 8.29 -6.55 -1.57
C CYS A 9 6.99 -5.76 -1.36
N ASP A 10 6.13 -5.68 -2.39
CA ASP A 10 4.80 -5.09 -2.22
C ASP A 10 3.72 -6.14 -1.89
N LEU A 11 2.64 -5.69 -1.29
CA LEU A 11 1.49 -6.52 -0.93
C LEU A 11 0.38 -6.39 -1.96
N ILE A 12 -0.30 -7.49 -2.32
CA ILE A 12 -1.61 -7.43 -2.98
C ILE A 12 -2.54 -6.63 -2.09
N CYS A 13 -2.82 -5.39 -2.51
CA CYS A 13 -3.38 -4.36 -1.66
C CYS A 13 -4.76 -3.99 -2.16
N TYR A 14 -5.73 -3.96 -1.25
CA TYR A 14 -7.07 -3.44 -1.53
C TYR A 14 -7.11 -1.91 -1.47
N GLY A 15 -6.40 -1.32 -0.51
CA GLY A 15 -6.38 0.11 -0.26
C GLY A 15 -6.16 0.41 1.22
N VAL A 16 -5.58 1.57 1.53
CA VAL A 16 -5.29 1.97 2.90
C VAL A 16 -6.48 2.68 3.54
N ALA A 17 -6.73 2.42 4.82
CA ALA A 17 -7.82 3.04 5.59
C ALA A 17 -7.37 4.34 6.26
N SER A 18 -8.34 5.17 6.63
CA SER A 18 -8.16 6.41 7.40
C SER A 18 -7.51 6.15 8.77
N PRO A 19 -6.34 6.77 9.04
CA PRO A 19 -5.72 6.73 10.37
C PRO A 19 -6.58 7.39 11.44
N ALA A 20 -7.26 8.51 11.14
CA ALA A 20 -8.10 9.19 12.13
C ALA A 20 -9.30 8.32 12.55
N ALA A 21 -10.00 7.70 11.60
CA ALA A 21 -11.10 6.80 11.91
C ALA A 21 -10.63 5.56 12.71
N PHE A 22 -9.38 5.11 12.52
CA PHE A 22 -8.82 4.03 13.32
C PHE A 22 -8.65 4.42 14.78
N HIS A 23 -8.16 5.64 15.05
CA HIS A 23 -8.06 6.15 16.42
C HIS A 23 -9.43 6.34 17.08
N ASP A 24 -10.43 6.82 16.33
CA ASP A 24 -11.80 6.91 16.82
C ASP A 24 -12.39 5.53 17.15
N TYR A 25 -12.03 4.51 16.34
CA TYR A 25 -12.40 3.12 16.61
C TYR A 25 -11.74 2.57 17.87
N ILE A 26 -10.44 2.80 18.07
CA ILE A 26 -9.73 2.42 19.31
C ILE A 26 -10.38 3.12 20.51
N SER A 27 -10.66 4.42 20.41
CA SER A 27 -11.32 5.20 21.45
C SER A 27 -12.72 4.66 21.79
N LEU A 28 -13.46 4.19 20.79
CA LEU A 28 -14.76 3.52 20.99
C LEU A 28 -14.61 2.22 21.80
N LEU A 29 -13.62 1.39 21.47
CA LEU A 29 -13.36 0.13 22.19
C LEU A 29 -12.99 0.40 23.65
N GLU A 30 -12.11 1.36 23.90
CA GLU A 30 -11.68 1.73 25.26
C GLU A 30 -12.84 2.32 26.06
N LYS A 31 -13.63 3.21 25.46
CA LYS A 31 -14.82 3.80 26.09
C LYS A 31 -15.86 2.75 26.49
N ARG A 32 -16.10 1.73 25.65
CA ARG A 32 -17.10 0.68 25.92
C ARG A 32 -16.63 -0.34 26.95
N SER A 33 -15.35 -0.70 26.88
CA SER A 33 -14.76 -1.67 27.81
C SER A 33 -14.39 -1.07 29.16
N GLY A 34 -14.15 0.25 29.21
CA GLY A 34 -13.55 0.92 30.36
C GLY A 34 -12.06 0.59 30.56
N LYS A 35 -11.40 0.04 29.52
CA LYS A 35 -10.04 -0.49 29.58
C LYS A 35 -9.14 0.15 28.52
N THR A 36 -7.85 0.27 28.82
CA THR A 36 -6.86 0.75 27.86
C THR A 36 -6.40 -0.38 26.94
N LEU A 37 -6.47 -0.14 25.64
CA LEU A 37 -6.08 -1.07 24.59
C LEU A 37 -4.54 -1.17 24.54
N LYS A 38 -4.04 -2.40 24.41
CA LYS A 38 -2.61 -2.69 24.28
C LYS A 38 -2.24 -3.10 22.85
N GLN A 39 -3.09 -3.91 22.22
CA GLN A 39 -2.83 -4.42 20.89
C GLN A 39 -4.13 -4.70 20.15
N TYR A 40 -4.18 -4.32 18.88
CA TYR A 40 -5.26 -4.69 17.97
C TYR A 40 -4.71 -5.58 16.86
N ILE A 41 -5.29 -6.77 16.70
CA ILE A 41 -4.94 -7.73 15.66
C ILE A 41 -6.11 -7.79 14.69
N HIS A 42 -5.91 -7.32 13.45
CA HIS A 42 -6.99 -7.11 12.49
C HIS A 42 -7.73 -8.37 12.02
N ARG A 43 -7.09 -9.54 12.13
CA ARG A 43 -7.64 -10.84 11.76
C ARG A 43 -6.93 -11.94 12.55
N GLY A 44 -7.66 -13.01 12.85
CA GLY A 44 -7.08 -14.22 13.40
C GLY A 44 -6.07 -14.86 12.45
N PHE A 45 -5.31 -15.80 13.00
CA PHE A 45 -4.32 -16.54 12.26
C PHE A 45 -4.94 -17.79 11.63
N GLY A 46 -4.71 -17.99 10.34
CA GLY A 46 -5.19 -19.15 9.58
C GLY A 46 -6.61 -19.06 9.00
N LEU A 47 -6.88 -19.91 8.01
CA LEU A 47 -8.15 -19.96 7.27
C LEU A 47 -9.22 -20.82 7.96
N LYS A 48 -8.81 -21.71 8.88
CA LYS A 48 -9.68 -22.68 9.55
C LYS A 48 -10.37 -22.16 10.80
N THR A 49 -9.72 -21.25 11.53
CA THR A 49 -10.21 -20.76 12.83
C THR A 49 -11.46 -19.88 12.69
N ARG A 50 -11.66 -19.24 11.52
CA ARG A 50 -12.67 -18.18 11.29
C ARG A 50 -12.59 -17.05 12.34
N GLU A 51 -11.45 -16.97 13.02
CA GLU A 51 -11.18 -15.97 14.03
C GLU A 51 -11.07 -14.61 13.34
N GLY A 52 -11.96 -13.72 13.73
CA GLY A 52 -11.97 -12.33 13.39
C GLY A 52 -10.90 -11.55 14.16
N ALA A 53 -11.13 -10.26 14.31
CA ALA A 53 -10.19 -9.40 14.99
C ALA A 53 -10.10 -9.71 16.49
N LYS A 54 -8.93 -9.45 17.06
CA LYS A 54 -8.62 -9.64 18.47
C LYS A 54 -8.13 -8.35 19.09
N VAL A 55 -8.74 -7.97 20.21
CA VAL A 55 -8.40 -6.83 21.03
C VAL A 55 -7.72 -7.35 22.30
N VAL A 56 -6.53 -6.86 22.59
CA VAL A 56 -5.80 -7.18 23.82
C VAL A 56 -5.69 -5.91 24.65
N TYR A 57 -6.11 -5.96 25.90
CA TYR A 57 -6.07 -4.83 26.84
C TYR A 57 -4.81 -4.89 27.73
N LYS A 58 -4.45 -3.75 28.33
CA LYS A 58 -3.28 -3.67 29.23
C LYS A 58 -3.41 -4.54 30.49
N ASP A 59 -4.63 -4.82 30.93
CA ASP A 59 -4.91 -5.72 32.07
C ASP A 59 -4.79 -7.22 31.71
N GLY A 60 -4.48 -7.55 30.46
CA GLY A 60 -4.38 -8.92 29.96
C GLY A 60 -5.69 -9.51 29.44
N THR A 61 -6.80 -8.79 29.56
CA THR A 61 -8.09 -9.21 29.00
C THR A 61 -8.02 -9.24 27.48
N ILE A 62 -8.71 -10.21 26.89
CA ILE A 62 -8.82 -10.41 25.45
C ILE A 62 -10.30 -10.37 25.06
N GLU A 63 -10.62 -9.59 24.03
CA GLU A 63 -11.90 -9.61 23.33
C GLU A 63 -11.66 -10.09 21.89
N GLN A 64 -12.42 -11.08 21.44
CA GLN A 64 -12.27 -11.69 20.12
C GLN A 64 -13.65 -12.09 19.59
N ASP A 65 -13.83 -12.02 18.28
CA ASP A 65 -15.06 -12.45 17.60
C ASP A 65 -16.35 -11.72 18.01
N THR A 66 -16.24 -10.56 18.64
CA THR A 66 -17.38 -9.70 18.97
C THR A 66 -17.75 -8.78 17.81
N LEU A 67 -18.93 -8.15 17.87
CA LEU A 67 -19.34 -7.13 16.92
C LEU A 67 -18.38 -5.94 16.94
N GLU A 68 -17.98 -5.50 18.14
CA GLU A 68 -17.06 -4.39 18.38
C GLU A 68 -15.66 -4.69 17.88
N ALA A 69 -15.09 -5.85 18.22
CA ALA A 69 -13.77 -6.27 17.72
C ALA A 69 -13.76 -6.34 16.19
N ASN A 70 -14.81 -6.85 15.56
CA ASN A 70 -14.89 -6.98 14.10
C ASN A 70 -15.38 -5.72 13.37
N LEU A 71 -15.76 -4.66 14.07
CA LEU A 71 -16.34 -3.46 13.44
C LEU A 71 -15.40 -2.85 12.40
N TRP A 72 -14.09 -2.82 12.67
CA TRP A 72 -13.11 -2.20 11.78
C TRP A 72 -13.08 -2.84 10.39
N SER A 73 -13.05 -4.18 10.33
CA SER A 73 -12.98 -4.91 9.06
C SER A 73 -14.23 -4.66 8.21
N HIS A 74 -15.41 -4.58 8.85
CA HIS A 74 -16.66 -4.26 8.17
C HIS A 74 -16.71 -2.84 7.59
N LEU A 75 -16.05 -1.87 8.23
CA LEU A 75 -16.00 -0.49 7.76
C LEU A 75 -14.95 -0.28 6.68
N TRP A 76 -13.75 -0.85 6.86
CA TRP A 76 -12.61 -0.60 5.99
C TRP A 76 -12.90 -0.90 4.53
N TYR A 77 -13.42 -2.10 4.21
CA TYR A 77 -13.62 -2.54 2.81
C TYR A 77 -14.52 -1.61 1.99
N HIS A 78 -15.39 -0.82 2.62
CA HIS A 78 -16.45 -0.11 1.91
C HIS A 78 -16.50 1.41 2.18
N TYR A 79 -15.92 1.89 3.27
CA TYR A 79 -16.16 3.26 3.74
C TYR A 79 -14.88 4.06 4.02
N LEU A 80 -13.81 3.42 4.47
CA LEU A 80 -12.64 4.14 5.03
C LEU A 80 -11.45 4.23 4.08
N THR A 81 -11.53 3.65 2.89
CA THR A 81 -10.42 3.55 1.92
C THR A 81 -9.99 4.92 1.36
N ARG A 82 -8.70 5.20 1.28
CA ARG A 82 -8.18 6.46 0.73
C ARG A 82 -8.64 6.74 -0.70
N GLU A 83 -8.99 7.99 -1.00
CA GLU A 83 -9.63 8.37 -2.27
C GLU A 83 -8.82 8.00 -3.51
N SER A 84 -7.49 8.06 -3.44
CA SER A 84 -6.62 7.66 -4.55
C SER A 84 -6.63 6.16 -4.85
N CYS A 85 -7.05 5.32 -3.89
CA CYS A 85 -7.07 3.87 -4.06
C CYS A 85 -8.13 3.43 -5.09
N TYR A 86 -9.25 4.17 -5.21
CA TYR A 86 -10.31 3.89 -6.19
C TYR A 86 -9.87 4.09 -7.65
N GLN A 87 -8.73 4.74 -7.88
CA GLN A 87 -8.11 4.89 -9.20
C GLN A 87 -6.63 4.49 -9.20
N CYS A 88 -6.21 3.68 -8.22
CA CYS A 88 -4.81 3.32 -8.10
C CYS A 88 -4.42 2.38 -9.24
N LYS A 89 -3.40 2.80 -10.01
CA LYS A 89 -2.86 2.06 -11.17
C LYS A 89 -2.19 0.72 -10.83
N TYR A 90 -1.89 0.50 -9.54
CA TYR A 90 -1.28 -0.76 -9.09
C TYR A 90 -2.30 -1.88 -8.88
N HIS A 91 -3.59 -1.66 -9.11
CA HIS A 91 -4.57 -2.75 -9.23
C HIS A 91 -4.41 -3.46 -10.59
N SER A 92 -3.23 -4.04 -10.80
CA SER A 92 -2.77 -4.64 -12.04
C SER A 92 -1.72 -5.72 -11.70
N LEU A 93 -1.32 -6.52 -12.69
CA LEU A 93 -0.15 -7.41 -12.60
C LEU A 93 1.18 -6.65 -12.77
N GLU A 94 1.14 -5.37 -13.15
CA GLU A 94 2.32 -4.51 -13.24
C GLU A 94 2.61 -3.90 -11.87
N ARG A 95 3.60 -4.46 -11.17
CA ARG A 95 3.89 -4.17 -9.77
C ARG A 95 5.30 -3.59 -9.61
N PRO A 96 5.49 -2.60 -8.72
CA PRO A 96 6.78 -1.93 -8.56
C PRO A 96 7.80 -2.73 -7.73
N GLY A 97 7.36 -3.68 -6.89
CA GLY A 97 8.26 -4.53 -6.11
C GLY A 97 9.04 -5.51 -6.97
N ASN A 98 10.20 -5.95 -6.49
CA ASN A 98 10.87 -7.11 -7.08
C ASN A 98 10.03 -8.38 -6.87
N ILE A 99 9.34 -8.44 -5.72
CA ILE A 99 8.39 -9.49 -5.36
C ILE A 99 7.05 -8.83 -4.94
N THR A 100 5.94 -9.45 -5.29
CA THR A 100 4.60 -9.15 -4.75
C THR A 100 4.10 -10.36 -3.97
N ILE A 101 3.58 -10.16 -2.76
CA ILE A 101 3.00 -11.25 -1.96
C ILE A 101 1.55 -10.95 -1.56
N GLY A 102 0.75 -11.99 -1.37
CA GLY A 102 -0.62 -11.87 -0.86
C GLY A 102 -1.13 -13.22 -0.37
N ASP A 103 -2.33 -13.24 0.18
CA ASP A 103 -3.06 -14.50 0.33
C ASP A 103 -3.28 -15.13 -1.05
N TYR A 104 -3.23 -16.46 -1.17
CA TYR A 104 -3.60 -17.12 -2.42
C TYR A 104 -5.10 -17.46 -2.40
N TRP A 105 -5.95 -16.45 -2.59
CA TRP A 105 -7.39 -16.67 -2.66
C TRP A 105 -7.77 -17.49 -3.90
N GLY A 106 -8.46 -18.61 -3.69
CA GLY A 106 -8.83 -19.57 -4.74
C GLY A 106 -7.82 -20.70 -4.97
N VAL A 107 -6.75 -20.79 -4.17
CA VAL A 107 -5.73 -21.85 -4.28
C VAL A 107 -6.33 -23.25 -4.18
N GLU A 108 -7.40 -23.45 -3.42
CA GLU A 108 -8.08 -24.73 -3.26
C GLU A 108 -8.66 -25.29 -4.56
N LYS A 109 -8.86 -24.44 -5.57
CA LYS A 109 -9.33 -24.83 -6.91
C LYS A 109 -8.18 -25.15 -7.86
N VAL A 110 -7.00 -24.55 -7.62
CA VAL A 110 -5.83 -24.64 -8.50
C VAL A 110 -4.87 -25.72 -8.01
N LEU A 111 -4.62 -25.78 -6.70
CA LEU A 111 -3.67 -26.65 -6.01
C LEU A 111 -4.30 -27.19 -4.71
N PRO A 112 -5.32 -28.06 -4.78
CA PRO A 112 -6.05 -28.56 -3.60
C PRO A 112 -5.13 -29.26 -2.58
N GLU A 113 -4.11 -29.98 -3.04
CA GLU A 113 -3.12 -30.68 -2.22
C GLU A 113 -2.13 -29.73 -1.52
N PHE A 114 -1.96 -28.51 -2.03
CA PHE A 114 -1.04 -27.54 -1.44
C PHE A 114 -1.65 -26.74 -0.28
N LYS A 115 -2.97 -26.89 -0.05
CA LYS A 115 -3.72 -26.23 1.01
C LYS A 115 -3.01 -26.37 2.37
N ASP A 116 -3.12 -25.31 3.17
CA ASP A 116 -2.59 -25.27 4.52
C ASP A 116 -3.60 -24.60 5.45
N GLU A 117 -3.72 -25.09 6.68
CA GLU A 117 -4.69 -24.59 7.66
C GLU A 117 -4.39 -23.13 8.06
N TRP A 118 -3.12 -22.76 8.05
CA TRP A 118 -2.62 -21.44 8.44
C TRP A 118 -2.49 -20.48 7.27
N GLY A 119 -2.77 -20.96 6.05
CA GLY A 119 -2.83 -20.17 4.83
C GLY A 119 -1.70 -20.46 3.86
N VAL A 120 -1.98 -20.20 2.59
CA VAL A 120 -1.01 -20.28 1.49
C VAL A 120 -0.88 -18.88 0.91
N SER A 121 0.36 -18.41 0.75
CA SER A 121 0.62 -17.15 0.07
C SER A 121 0.78 -17.37 -1.42
N CYS A 122 0.35 -16.40 -2.22
CA CYS A 122 0.83 -16.27 -3.59
C CYS A 122 2.08 -15.37 -3.58
N VAL A 123 3.01 -15.68 -4.48
CA VAL A 123 4.25 -14.92 -4.70
C VAL A 123 4.36 -14.64 -6.19
N LEU A 124 4.35 -13.38 -6.58
CA LEU A 124 4.63 -12.94 -7.93
C LEU A 124 6.03 -12.34 -7.97
N VAL A 125 6.90 -12.89 -8.80
CA VAL A 125 8.28 -12.44 -8.97
C VAL A 125 8.35 -11.59 -10.23
N ASN A 126 8.57 -10.29 -10.05
CA ASN A 126 8.40 -9.30 -11.11
C ASN A 126 9.70 -9.07 -11.91
N ASP A 127 10.86 -9.34 -11.30
CA ASP A 127 12.16 -9.22 -11.97
C ASP A 127 13.19 -10.26 -11.47
N ARG A 128 14.37 -10.26 -12.10
CA ARG A 128 15.46 -11.19 -11.77
C ARG A 128 16.00 -11.00 -10.36
N GLN A 129 15.94 -9.79 -9.81
CA GLN A 129 16.43 -9.51 -8.48
C GLN A 129 15.47 -10.10 -7.43
N GLY A 130 14.17 -10.07 -7.70
CA GLY A 130 13.15 -10.76 -6.91
C GLY A 130 13.33 -12.26 -6.95
N LEU A 131 13.64 -12.83 -8.12
CA LEU A 131 13.92 -14.27 -8.24
C LEU A 131 15.14 -14.66 -7.41
N ALA A 132 16.23 -13.88 -7.51
CA ALA A 132 17.44 -14.12 -6.73
C ALA A 132 17.18 -14.08 -5.22
N LEU A 133 16.30 -13.19 -4.73
CA LEU A 133 15.93 -13.17 -3.31
C LEU A 133 15.06 -14.36 -2.93
N LEU A 134 14.08 -14.73 -3.76
CA LEU A 134 13.22 -15.89 -3.51
C LEU A 134 14.03 -17.19 -3.49
N ASP A 135 15.00 -17.32 -4.40
CA ASP A 135 15.91 -18.47 -4.46
C ASP A 135 16.79 -18.59 -3.22
N GLN A 136 17.17 -17.48 -2.60
CA GLN A 136 17.88 -17.48 -1.32
C GLN A 136 16.94 -17.88 -0.17
N ALA A 137 15.67 -17.47 -0.22
CA ALA A 137 14.68 -17.79 0.80
C ALA A 137 14.09 -19.22 0.67
N LYS A 138 14.40 -19.96 -0.39
CA LYS A 138 13.77 -21.26 -0.71
C LYS A 138 13.99 -22.34 0.35
N GLU A 139 15.06 -22.25 1.14
CA GLU A 139 15.30 -23.19 2.24
C GLU A 139 14.23 -23.08 3.36
N TYR A 140 13.61 -21.89 3.50
CA TYR A 140 12.55 -21.63 4.48
C TYR A 140 11.14 -21.87 3.91
N LEU A 141 11.03 -22.10 2.60
CA LEU A 141 9.75 -22.09 1.88
C LEU A 141 9.52 -23.41 1.14
N VAL A 142 8.32 -23.96 1.30
CA VAL A 142 7.77 -24.89 0.32
C VAL A 142 7.16 -24.06 -0.79
N LEU A 143 7.66 -24.22 -2.02
CA LEU A 143 7.21 -23.50 -3.21
C LEU A 143 6.56 -24.46 -4.21
N HIS A 144 5.43 -24.06 -4.77
CA HIS A 144 4.81 -24.73 -5.91
C HIS A 144 4.59 -23.72 -7.03
N LYS A 145 5.12 -23.98 -8.21
CA LYS A 145 4.96 -23.09 -9.37
C LYS A 145 3.48 -23.03 -9.79
N THR A 146 2.99 -21.86 -10.17
CA THR A 146 1.64 -21.63 -10.67
C THR A 146 1.67 -20.57 -11.78
N SER A 147 0.52 -20.13 -12.29
CA SER A 147 0.43 -19.02 -13.24
C SER A 147 -0.04 -17.72 -12.57
N ALA A 148 0.40 -16.58 -13.11
CA ALA A 148 -0.06 -15.27 -12.65
C ALA A 148 -1.57 -15.08 -12.88
N LEU A 149 -2.14 -15.76 -13.89
CA LEU A 149 -3.58 -15.74 -14.18
C LEU A 149 -4.38 -16.52 -13.15
N ASP A 150 -3.86 -17.64 -12.66
CA ASP A 150 -4.50 -18.39 -11.55
C ASP A 150 -4.51 -17.58 -10.26
N VAL A 151 -3.48 -16.77 -10.04
CA VAL A 151 -3.40 -15.82 -8.91
C VAL A 151 -4.34 -14.62 -9.12
N ALA A 152 -4.42 -14.09 -10.35
CA ALA A 152 -5.29 -12.98 -10.74
C ALA A 152 -6.71 -13.45 -11.13
N ASN A 153 -7.37 -14.16 -10.22
CA ASN A 153 -8.70 -14.72 -10.42
C ASN A 153 -9.83 -13.86 -9.82
N ALA A 154 -11.09 -14.26 -10.03
CA ALA A 154 -12.27 -13.54 -9.56
C ALA A 154 -12.36 -13.35 -8.04
N ALA A 155 -11.75 -14.25 -7.24
CA ALA A 155 -11.66 -14.08 -5.79
C ALA A 155 -10.63 -13.01 -5.41
N GLN A 156 -9.63 -12.77 -6.27
CA GLN A 156 -8.54 -11.80 -6.06
C GLN A 156 -8.58 -10.63 -7.06
N PRO A 157 -9.65 -9.80 -7.06
CA PRO A 157 -9.81 -8.71 -8.02
C PRO A 157 -8.76 -7.60 -7.92
N MET A 158 -8.03 -7.49 -6.81
CA MET A 158 -7.03 -6.43 -6.59
C MET A 158 -5.85 -6.46 -7.58
N LEU A 159 -5.71 -7.52 -8.37
CA LEU A 159 -4.70 -7.62 -9.43
C LEU A 159 -5.18 -7.14 -10.80
N PHE A 160 -6.44 -6.72 -10.93
CA PHE A 160 -6.99 -6.24 -12.22
C PHE A 160 -8.16 -5.25 -12.10
N LYS A 161 -8.67 -5.00 -10.89
CA LYS A 161 -9.83 -4.13 -10.65
C LYS A 161 -9.66 -3.33 -9.35
N GLN A 162 -9.90 -2.03 -9.42
CA GLN A 162 -9.94 -1.16 -8.25
C GLN A 162 -11.17 -1.41 -7.37
N PRO A 163 -11.14 -1.04 -6.09
CA PRO A 163 -12.32 -1.02 -5.23
C PRO A 163 -13.47 -0.18 -5.82
N GLU A 164 -14.71 -0.51 -5.47
CA GLU A 164 -15.89 0.28 -5.85
C GLU A 164 -16.12 1.43 -4.85
N GLY A 165 -16.28 2.66 -5.36
CA GLY A 165 -16.27 3.90 -4.57
C GLY A 165 -17.64 4.50 -4.20
N ASP A 166 -18.73 3.74 -4.26
CA ASP A 166 -20.09 4.28 -4.14
C ASP A 166 -20.48 4.67 -2.69
N ARG A 167 -19.98 3.93 -1.69
CA ARG A 167 -20.46 4.02 -0.29
C ARG A 167 -19.67 4.96 0.61
N GLN A 168 -18.44 5.30 0.25
CA GLN A 168 -17.56 6.09 1.10
C GLN A 168 -18.11 7.50 1.37
N ASN A 169 -18.64 8.17 0.35
CA ASN A 169 -19.15 9.54 0.46
C ASN A 169 -20.26 9.66 1.52
N VAL A 170 -21.03 8.60 1.71
CA VAL A 170 -22.10 8.56 2.70
C VAL A 170 -21.54 8.54 4.12
N PHE A 171 -20.56 7.67 4.38
CA PHE A 171 -19.97 7.54 5.70
C PHE A 171 -19.32 8.85 6.14
N TRP A 172 -18.46 9.44 5.30
CA TRP A 172 -17.78 10.69 5.67
C TRP A 172 -18.74 11.84 5.91
N LYS A 173 -19.80 12.00 5.09
CA LYS A 173 -20.82 13.04 5.32
C LYS A 173 -21.53 12.93 6.67
N VAL A 174 -21.69 11.70 7.18
CA VAL A 174 -22.30 11.47 8.49
C VAL A 174 -21.24 11.64 9.57
N TYR A 175 -20.07 11.02 9.41
CA TYR A 175 -18.91 11.12 10.29
C TYR A 175 -18.56 12.57 10.61
N ASP A 176 -18.42 13.43 9.60
CA ASP A 176 -18.05 14.84 9.77
C ASP A 176 -19.07 15.65 10.60
N LYS A 177 -20.31 15.16 10.72
CA LYS A 177 -21.40 15.83 11.44
C LYS A 177 -21.62 15.30 12.84
N VAL A 178 -21.50 13.98 13.05
CA VAL A 178 -21.91 13.32 14.31
C VAL A 178 -20.80 12.49 14.96
N GLY A 179 -19.62 12.41 14.33
CA GLY A 179 -18.50 11.58 14.79
C GLY A 179 -18.64 10.09 14.46
N PHE A 180 -17.59 9.33 14.76
CA PHE A 180 -17.45 7.92 14.37
C PHE A 180 -18.54 7.00 14.94
N GLU A 181 -18.79 7.05 16.24
CA GLU A 181 -19.74 6.13 16.90
C GLU A 181 -21.16 6.30 16.35
N GLU A 182 -21.64 7.53 16.23
CA GLU A 182 -22.97 7.83 15.71
C GLU A 182 -23.07 7.57 14.20
N ALA A 183 -21.99 7.75 13.43
CA ALA A 183 -21.94 7.33 12.03
C ALA A 183 -22.11 5.81 11.90
N CYS A 184 -21.43 5.03 12.75
CA CYS A 184 -21.57 3.57 12.79
C CYS A 184 -22.99 3.14 13.16
N LYS A 185 -23.62 3.77 14.15
CA LYS A 185 -25.04 3.52 14.52
C LYS A 185 -26.01 3.87 13.39
N SER A 186 -25.84 5.05 12.79
CA SER A 186 -26.69 5.56 11.70
C SER A 186 -26.68 4.65 10.46
N LEU A 187 -25.54 4.00 10.20
CA LEU A 187 -25.39 3.05 9.10
C LEU A 187 -25.72 1.59 9.49
N GLY A 188 -26.10 1.36 10.74
CA GLY A 188 -26.53 0.06 11.25
C GLY A 188 -25.38 -0.92 11.52
N PHE A 189 -24.16 -0.42 11.75
CA PHE A 189 -23.03 -1.25 12.19
C PHE A 189 -23.04 -1.45 13.71
N LEU A 190 -23.68 -0.55 14.47
CA LEU A 190 -23.79 -0.62 15.92
C LEU A 190 -25.24 -0.39 16.38
N GLY A 191 -25.69 -1.14 17.40
CA GLY A 191 -27.01 -1.00 18.05
C GLY A 191 -28.16 -1.82 17.43
N CYS A 192 -29.27 -1.96 18.17
CA CYS A 192 -30.40 -2.83 17.81
C CYS A 192 -31.43 -2.22 16.83
N LYS A 193 -31.28 -0.96 16.41
CA LYS A 193 -32.22 -0.29 15.48
C LYS A 193 -31.45 0.54 14.45
N LYS A 194 -31.74 0.34 13.16
CA LYS A 194 -31.38 1.27 12.09
C LYS A 194 -32.15 2.58 12.32
N SER A 195 -31.55 3.57 12.99
CA SER A 195 -32.13 4.91 12.99
C SER A 195 -31.79 5.59 11.67
N ILE A 196 -32.78 5.64 10.76
CA ILE A 196 -32.63 6.25 9.43
C ILE A 196 -32.82 7.78 9.50
N GLU A 197 -33.29 8.33 10.63
CA GLU A 197 -33.58 9.76 10.79
C GLU A 197 -32.36 10.69 10.64
N PRO A 198 -31.18 10.41 11.23
CA PRO A 198 -29.98 11.23 11.03
C PRO A 198 -29.55 11.22 9.56
N VAL A 199 -29.57 10.03 8.95
CA VAL A 199 -29.20 9.83 7.55
C VAL A 199 -30.17 10.55 6.61
N ARG A 200 -31.49 10.45 6.84
CA ARG A 200 -32.51 11.15 6.03
C ARG A 200 -32.38 12.67 6.09
N ARG A 201 -32.11 13.26 7.26
CA ARG A 201 -31.91 14.71 7.42
C ARG A 201 -30.60 15.20 6.78
N ILE A 202 -29.57 14.37 6.76
CA ILE A 202 -28.26 14.70 6.17
C ILE A 202 -28.27 14.55 4.64
N VAL A 203 -29.07 13.61 4.12
CA VAL A 203 -29.13 13.26 2.70
C VAL A 203 -30.23 14.00 1.95
N SER A 204 -31.22 14.62 2.62
CA SER A 204 -32.24 15.44 1.96
C SER A 204 -31.68 16.64 1.17
N SER A 205 -30.39 16.97 1.33
CA SER A 205 -29.66 17.96 0.53
C SER A 205 -28.78 17.36 -0.58
N ALA A 206 -28.75 16.04 -0.77
CA ALA A 206 -27.98 15.34 -1.81
C ALA A 206 -28.82 14.24 -2.49
N SER A 207 -29.21 14.52 -3.73
CA SER A 207 -30.17 13.84 -4.60
C SER A 207 -30.05 12.30 -4.76
N HIS A 208 -31.22 11.65 -4.85
CA HIS A 208 -31.65 10.33 -5.40
C HIS A 208 -30.79 9.04 -5.32
N LEU A 209 -29.46 9.09 -5.22
CA LEU A 209 -28.58 7.90 -5.19
C LEU A 209 -28.74 7.04 -3.91
N PHE A 210 -29.31 7.60 -2.85
CA PHE A 210 -29.38 6.95 -1.55
C PHE A 210 -30.47 5.88 -1.43
N ILE A 211 -31.56 6.02 -2.18
CA ILE A 211 -32.71 5.11 -2.10
C ILE A 211 -32.40 3.76 -2.77
N SER A 212 -31.53 3.73 -3.79
CA SER A 212 -31.14 2.49 -4.47
C SER A 212 -30.20 1.63 -3.60
N ALA A 213 -29.22 2.23 -2.93
CA ALA A 213 -28.27 1.51 -2.07
C ALA A 213 -28.92 0.87 -0.83
N LEU A 214 -29.92 1.54 -0.23
CA LEU A 214 -30.70 1.00 0.88
C LEU A 214 -31.64 -0.14 0.45
N LYS A 215 -32.22 -0.06 -0.76
CA LYS A 215 -33.09 -1.12 -1.31
C LYS A 215 -32.30 -2.39 -1.68
N ALA A 216 -31.04 -2.25 -2.12
CA ALA A 216 -30.20 -3.40 -2.47
C ALA A 216 -29.91 -4.33 -1.28
N LYS A 217 -29.77 -3.81 -0.05
CA LYS A 217 -29.57 -4.62 1.16
C LYS A 217 -30.82 -5.37 1.63
N ALA A 218 -32.02 -4.90 1.28
CA ALA A 218 -33.27 -5.59 1.64
C ALA A 218 -33.55 -6.82 0.73
N SER A 219 -33.01 -6.82 -0.50
CA SER A 219 -33.23 -7.91 -1.48
C SER A 219 -32.28 -9.11 -1.29
N ILE A 220 -31.15 -8.92 -0.59
CA ILE A 220 -30.14 -9.98 -0.41
C ILE A 220 -30.51 -10.97 0.71
N ASN A 221 -31.39 -10.60 1.65
CA ASN A 221 -31.79 -11.47 2.76
C ASN A 221 -32.94 -12.46 2.46
N SER A 222 -33.34 -12.64 1.19
CA SER A 222 -34.44 -13.57 0.82
C SER A 222 -34.13 -14.59 -0.27
N LYS A 223 -32.88 -14.68 -0.77
CA LYS A 223 -32.51 -15.66 -1.82
C LYS A 223 -31.25 -16.47 -1.51
N VAL A 224 -31.20 -17.05 -0.31
CA VAL A 224 -30.33 -18.21 -0.03
C VAL A 224 -31.22 -19.32 0.52
N ARG A 225 -31.95 -19.98 -0.38
CA ARG A 225 -32.45 -21.35 -0.19
C ARG A 225 -32.79 -21.93 -1.56
N ASN A 226 -32.20 -23.10 -1.80
CA ASN A 226 -32.48 -24.07 -2.88
C ASN A 226 -31.90 -23.73 -4.26
N ASN A 227 -30.82 -24.41 -4.64
CA ASN A 227 -30.95 -25.58 -5.51
C ASN A 227 -29.59 -26.28 -5.74
N GLU A 228 -29.54 -27.54 -5.37
CA GLU A 228 -28.64 -28.54 -5.95
C GLU A 228 -29.17 -28.94 -7.33
N THR A 229 -28.30 -29.10 -8.34
CA THR A 229 -28.02 -30.36 -9.06
C THR A 229 -27.34 -30.13 -10.43
N LYS A 230 -26.22 -30.85 -10.61
CA LYS A 230 -25.68 -31.57 -11.78
C LYS A 230 -25.67 -30.92 -13.19
N GLU A 231 -24.46 -30.83 -13.76
CA GLU A 231 -23.99 -31.53 -14.98
C GLU A 231 -22.47 -31.27 -15.15
N VAL A 232 -21.59 -32.28 -14.98
CA VAL A 232 -20.98 -33.17 -15.99
C VAL A 232 -20.17 -32.43 -17.07
N CYS A 233 -18.84 -32.57 -17.01
CA CYS A 233 -17.99 -32.90 -18.16
C CYS A 233 -16.76 -33.68 -17.67
N LYS A 234 -16.57 -34.88 -18.26
CA LYS A 234 -15.52 -35.86 -17.98
C LYS A 234 -14.33 -35.68 -18.93
N GLY A 235 -13.13 -35.97 -18.42
CA GLY A 235 -11.96 -36.58 -19.11
C GLY A 235 -11.25 -35.68 -20.14
N ILE A 236 -9.95 -35.77 -20.44
CA ILE A 236 -8.88 -36.79 -20.39
C ILE A 236 -7.57 -35.95 -20.43
N GLY A 237 -6.38 -36.27 -19.92
CA GLY A 237 -5.72 -37.44 -19.34
C GLY A 237 -4.24 -37.07 -19.11
N ASN A 238 -3.57 -37.85 -18.27
CA ASN A 238 -2.18 -37.66 -17.81
C ASN A 238 -1.13 -37.78 -18.93
N SER A 239 -0.03 -37.06 -18.77
CA SER A 239 1.31 -37.60 -19.02
C SER A 239 2.33 -36.86 -18.17
N GLU A 240 2.89 -37.59 -17.20
CA GLU A 240 4.16 -37.27 -16.55
C GLU A 240 5.27 -37.30 -17.59
N GLU A 241 6.20 -36.35 -17.55
CA GLU A 241 7.62 -36.60 -17.81
C GLU A 241 8.42 -35.38 -17.38
N GLY A 242 9.43 -35.62 -16.54
CA GLY A 242 10.41 -34.63 -16.17
C GLY A 242 11.25 -34.22 -17.39
N ASN A 243 11.70 -32.98 -17.41
CA ASN A 243 12.89 -32.64 -18.18
C ASN A 243 13.69 -31.51 -17.55
N GLU A 244 14.98 -31.78 -17.53
CA GLU A 244 16.09 -30.96 -17.12
C GLU A 244 16.07 -29.57 -17.75
N TYR A 245 16.58 -28.62 -16.97
CA TYR A 245 16.94 -27.28 -17.39
C TYR A 245 17.93 -27.32 -18.56
N SER A 246 17.48 -26.88 -19.74
CA SER A 246 18.38 -26.35 -20.76
C SER A 246 18.25 -24.83 -20.80
N GLU A 247 19.29 -24.13 -20.33
CA GLU A 247 19.45 -22.69 -20.51
C GLU A 247 19.58 -22.37 -22.01
N THR A 248 18.47 -21.97 -22.61
CA THR A 248 18.48 -21.08 -23.76
C THR A 248 17.93 -19.73 -23.28
N PHE A 249 18.47 -18.62 -23.79
CA PHE A 249 18.08 -17.24 -23.46
C PHE A 249 16.61 -16.96 -23.79
N GLY A 250 15.68 -17.55 -23.02
CA GLY A 250 14.26 -17.36 -23.15
C GLY A 250 13.84 -15.97 -22.69
N GLN A 251 12.84 -15.40 -23.35
CA GLN A 251 12.17 -14.18 -22.90
C GLN A 251 11.73 -14.34 -21.44
N TRP A 252 12.12 -13.38 -20.60
CA TRP A 252 11.63 -13.28 -19.22
C TRP A 252 10.15 -12.87 -19.26
N ASN A 253 9.26 -13.85 -19.09
CA ASN A 253 7.81 -13.62 -19.01
C ASN A 253 7.42 -13.40 -17.55
N ALA A 254 7.60 -12.17 -17.07
CA ALA A 254 7.13 -11.76 -15.74
C ALA A 254 5.61 -11.49 -15.70
N PRO A 255 4.99 -11.60 -14.51
CA PRO A 255 5.60 -12.13 -13.30
C PRO A 255 5.61 -13.67 -13.28
N LEU A 256 6.67 -14.28 -12.74
CA LEU A 256 6.63 -15.70 -12.36
C LEU A 256 5.75 -15.84 -11.13
N ALA A 257 4.95 -16.90 -11.04
CA ALA A 257 4.01 -17.07 -9.93
C ALA A 257 4.28 -18.38 -9.16
N TYR A 258 4.17 -18.31 -7.84
CA TYR A 258 4.30 -19.45 -6.94
C TYR A 258 3.21 -19.42 -5.86
N ALA A 259 2.68 -20.59 -5.50
CA ALA A 259 2.11 -20.82 -4.19
C ALA A 259 3.25 -21.08 -3.20
N ALA A 260 3.19 -20.49 -2.02
CA ALA A 260 4.25 -20.57 -1.03
C ALA A 260 3.71 -20.73 0.38
N LYS A 261 4.39 -21.56 1.17
CA LYS A 261 4.19 -21.65 2.62
C LYS A 261 5.51 -21.93 3.32
N HIS A 262 5.73 -21.26 4.46
CA HIS A 262 6.92 -21.44 5.28
C HIS A 262 6.97 -22.87 5.82
N THR A 263 8.15 -23.47 5.91
CA THR A 263 8.33 -24.85 6.38
C THR A 263 7.89 -25.03 7.84
N SER A 264 8.26 -24.08 8.71
CA SER A 264 7.79 -24.00 10.11
C SER A 264 6.31 -23.62 10.24
N GLU A 265 5.51 -24.53 10.82
CA GLU A 265 4.09 -24.27 11.14
C GLU A 265 3.91 -23.15 12.17
N ALA A 266 4.82 -23.02 13.15
CA ALA A 266 4.76 -21.96 14.15
C ALA A 266 4.86 -20.57 13.51
N ILE A 267 5.65 -20.43 12.46
CA ILE A 267 5.75 -19.17 11.69
C ILE A 267 4.48 -18.95 10.86
N ARG A 268 3.92 -19.98 10.22
CA ARG A 268 2.64 -19.86 9.51
C ARG A 268 1.52 -19.42 10.46
N LYS A 269 1.45 -20.01 11.65
CA LYS A 269 0.52 -19.63 12.74
C LYS A 269 0.62 -18.18 13.20
N GLN A 270 1.77 -17.53 13.05
CA GLN A 270 1.95 -16.12 13.45
C GLN A 270 1.85 -15.16 12.25
N SER A 271 1.72 -15.70 11.04
CA SER A 271 1.67 -14.94 9.81
C SER A 271 0.22 -14.71 9.36
N SER A 272 -0.02 -13.66 8.56
CA SER A 272 -1.34 -13.46 7.95
C SER A 272 -1.74 -14.57 6.96
N SER A 273 -0.76 -15.36 6.50
CA SER A 273 -0.85 -16.26 5.36
C SER A 273 0.29 -17.28 5.44
N GLY A 274 0.78 -17.77 4.31
CA GLY A 274 1.90 -18.73 4.22
C GLY A 274 3.27 -18.27 4.76
N GLY A 275 3.42 -17.11 5.39
CA GLY A 275 4.67 -16.72 6.07
C GLY A 275 5.84 -16.31 5.16
N VAL A 276 5.56 -15.91 3.91
CA VAL A 276 6.60 -15.50 2.95
C VAL A 276 7.37 -14.27 3.38
N PHE A 277 6.70 -13.26 3.95
CA PHE A 277 7.37 -12.06 4.49
C PHE A 277 8.46 -12.43 5.49
N TYR A 278 8.16 -13.35 6.42
CA TYR A 278 9.12 -13.78 7.44
C TYR A 278 10.35 -14.43 6.79
N ALA A 279 10.17 -15.34 5.82
CA ALA A 279 11.28 -15.99 5.12
C ALA A 279 12.17 -14.98 4.37
N LEU A 280 11.57 -14.02 3.67
CA LEU A 280 12.32 -12.98 2.94
C LEU A 280 13.10 -12.09 3.92
N ALA A 281 12.46 -11.68 5.02
CA ALA A 281 13.10 -10.88 6.07
C ALA A 281 14.24 -11.63 6.75
N GLN A 282 14.03 -12.88 7.13
CA GLN A 282 15.03 -13.75 7.73
C GLN A 282 16.26 -13.91 6.83
N THR A 283 16.03 -14.11 5.53
CA THR A 283 17.12 -14.19 4.53
C THR A 283 17.99 -12.94 4.54
N VAL A 284 17.39 -11.73 4.52
CA VAL A 284 18.14 -10.47 4.50
C VAL A 284 18.83 -10.17 5.84
N ILE A 285 18.17 -10.44 6.96
CA ILE A 285 18.76 -10.23 8.30
C ILE A 285 19.95 -11.17 8.54
N ASN A 286 19.85 -12.44 8.15
CA ASN A 286 20.95 -13.42 8.29
C ASN A 286 22.21 -13.03 7.50
N GLN A 287 22.06 -12.18 6.47
CA GLN A 287 23.16 -11.63 5.68
C GLN A 287 23.70 -10.30 6.22
N GLY A 288 23.27 -9.88 7.42
CA GLY A 288 23.63 -8.58 8.00
C GLY A 288 22.93 -7.37 7.34
N GLY A 289 21.89 -7.63 6.54
CA GLY A 289 21.04 -6.60 5.94
C GLY A 289 20.01 -6.03 6.92
N VAL A 290 19.05 -5.27 6.39
CA VAL A 290 17.96 -4.66 7.17
C VAL A 290 16.64 -4.69 6.47
N VAL A 291 15.59 -4.80 7.28
CA VAL A 291 14.20 -4.88 6.83
C VAL A 291 13.47 -3.61 7.26
N TYR A 292 12.72 -3.02 6.33
CA TYR A 292 11.76 -1.97 6.61
C TYR A 292 10.36 -2.54 6.44
N GLY A 293 9.56 -2.43 7.49
CA GLY A 293 8.21 -2.99 7.53
C GLY A 293 7.29 -2.19 8.42
N CYS A 294 6.00 -2.47 8.31
CA CYS A 294 4.92 -1.73 8.94
C CYS A 294 4.57 -2.34 10.31
N ALA A 295 4.62 -1.55 11.38
CA ALA A 295 4.33 -1.96 12.76
C ALA A 295 3.42 -0.94 13.47
N PHE A 296 2.84 -1.34 14.61
CA PHE A 296 2.19 -0.40 15.52
C PHE A 296 3.23 0.23 16.46
N ASP A 297 3.08 1.52 16.75
CA ASP A 297 3.76 2.17 17.87
C ASP A 297 3.00 1.94 19.20
N GLU A 298 3.48 2.56 20.28
CA GLU A 298 2.86 2.48 21.61
C GLU A 298 1.46 3.12 21.70
N ASN A 299 1.13 4.01 20.75
CA ASN A 299 -0.14 4.70 20.63
C ASN A 299 -1.05 4.06 19.58
N LEU A 300 -0.66 2.90 19.02
CA LEU A 300 -1.35 2.20 17.95
C LEU A 300 -1.44 2.99 16.63
N ASN A 301 -0.53 3.96 16.43
CA ASN A 301 -0.26 4.48 15.10
C ASN A 301 0.43 3.40 14.27
N VAL A 302 0.07 3.32 13.00
CA VAL A 302 0.73 2.44 12.05
C VAL A 302 1.90 3.20 11.43
N GLN A 303 3.11 2.68 11.55
CA GLN A 303 4.34 3.31 11.03
C GLN A 303 5.30 2.29 10.43
N HIS A 304 6.15 2.72 9.51
CA HIS A 304 7.29 1.94 9.06
C HIS A 304 8.45 2.06 10.04
N ILE A 305 9.01 0.91 10.41
CA ILE A 305 10.18 0.82 11.29
C ILE A 305 11.33 0.15 10.58
N ARG A 306 12.55 0.40 11.07
CA ARG A 306 13.80 -0.18 10.60
C ARG A 306 14.23 -1.31 11.52
N CYS A 307 14.25 -2.55 11.02
CA CYS A 307 14.58 -3.76 11.77
C CYS A 307 15.95 -4.30 11.37
N LYS A 308 16.82 -4.54 12.36
CA LYS A 308 18.16 -5.17 12.25
C LYS A 308 18.19 -6.61 12.78
N THR A 309 17.14 -7.03 13.47
CA THR A 309 17.02 -8.36 14.06
C THR A 309 15.66 -8.96 13.74
N MET A 310 15.54 -10.30 13.83
CA MET A 310 14.26 -10.96 13.64
C MET A 310 13.24 -10.64 14.74
N ASP A 311 13.69 -10.36 15.97
CA ASP A 311 12.82 -9.94 17.07
C ASP A 311 12.10 -8.62 16.73
N GLU A 312 12.80 -7.68 16.10
CA GLU A 312 12.19 -6.44 15.59
C GLU A 312 11.28 -6.70 14.38
N VAL A 313 11.64 -7.64 13.49
CA VAL A 313 10.82 -8.02 12.32
C VAL A 313 9.46 -8.61 12.73
N VAL A 314 9.39 -9.33 13.86
CA VAL A 314 8.13 -9.92 14.35
C VAL A 314 7.05 -8.84 14.56
N CYS A 315 7.44 -7.63 14.96
CA CYS A 315 6.50 -6.50 15.08
C CYS A 315 5.85 -6.10 13.74
N CYS A 316 6.52 -6.38 12.62
CA CYS A 316 6.01 -6.13 11.27
C CYS A 316 5.12 -7.26 10.73
N MET A 317 5.06 -8.41 11.40
CA MET A 317 4.21 -9.53 10.99
C MET A 317 2.73 -9.22 11.22
N GLY A 318 1.87 -9.85 10.42
CA GLY A 318 0.43 -9.65 10.49
C GLY A 318 -0.02 -8.38 9.75
N SER A 319 -1.25 -8.36 9.26
CA SER A 319 -1.77 -7.24 8.48
C SER A 319 -2.18 -6.06 9.35
N LYS A 320 -1.87 -4.83 8.92
CA LYS A 320 -2.35 -3.58 9.54
C LYS A 320 -3.20 -2.82 8.53
N TYR A 321 -4.51 -2.73 8.76
CA TYR A 321 -5.48 -2.13 7.83
C TYR A 321 -5.70 -0.65 8.12
N SER A 322 -4.62 0.13 8.09
CA SER A 322 -4.61 1.60 8.17
C SER A 322 -3.40 2.11 7.36
N GLN A 323 -3.44 3.35 6.88
CA GLN A 323 -2.27 3.92 6.22
C GLN A 323 -1.11 4.03 7.21
N SER A 324 0.06 3.47 6.84
CA SER A 324 1.26 3.64 7.63
C SER A 324 1.95 4.98 7.35
N ASP A 325 2.48 5.59 8.40
CA ASP A 325 3.44 6.68 8.27
C ASP A 325 4.81 6.12 7.89
N LEU A 326 5.45 6.69 6.87
CA LEU A 326 6.78 6.29 6.45
C LEU A 326 7.88 6.96 7.29
N GLY A 327 7.60 8.07 7.97
CA GLY A 327 8.59 8.86 8.70
C GLY A 327 9.84 9.13 7.84
N ASP A 328 11.00 8.80 8.40
CA ASP A 328 12.31 8.89 7.74
C ASP A 328 12.76 7.57 7.07
N SER A 329 11.87 6.57 6.96
CA SER A 329 12.23 5.23 6.46
C SER A 329 12.79 5.24 5.04
N LEU A 330 12.29 6.13 4.16
CA LEU A 330 12.82 6.24 2.79
C LEU A 330 14.25 6.79 2.76
N GLU A 331 14.57 7.74 3.63
CA GLU A 331 15.90 8.32 3.77
C GLU A 331 16.87 7.29 4.37
N LYS A 332 16.50 6.70 5.52
CA LYS A 332 17.31 5.67 6.18
C LYS A 332 17.56 4.43 5.31
N ALA A 333 16.59 4.03 4.50
CA ALA A 333 16.79 2.94 3.54
C ALA A 333 17.89 3.28 2.53
N ASN A 334 17.88 4.50 1.99
CA ASN A 334 18.93 4.97 1.09
C ASN A 334 20.29 5.10 1.80
N GLU A 335 20.33 5.57 3.05
CA GLU A 335 21.55 5.60 3.86
C GLU A 335 22.13 4.20 4.07
N ASP A 336 21.30 3.21 4.40
CA ASP A 336 21.71 1.83 4.61
C ASP A 336 22.31 1.19 3.36
N ILE A 337 21.70 1.44 2.21
CA ILE A 337 22.21 1.01 0.91
C ILE A 337 23.56 1.65 0.64
N ASN A 338 23.70 2.96 0.89
CA ASN A 338 24.97 3.68 0.71
C ASN A 338 26.05 3.22 1.70
N ALA A 339 25.66 2.74 2.88
CA ALA A 339 26.53 2.12 3.88
C ALA A 339 26.91 0.65 3.52
N GLY A 340 26.46 0.14 2.38
CA GLY A 340 26.83 -1.21 1.90
C GLY A 340 25.94 -2.33 2.43
N ARG A 341 24.82 -2.02 3.09
CA ARG A 341 23.91 -3.04 3.64
C ARG A 341 22.78 -3.35 2.68
N ASN A 342 22.48 -4.63 2.51
CA ASN A 342 21.29 -5.04 1.78
C ASN A 342 20.03 -4.62 2.54
N VAL A 343 19.03 -4.13 1.82
CA VAL A 343 17.77 -3.64 2.38
C VAL A 343 16.62 -4.42 1.77
N LEU A 344 15.72 -4.95 2.59
CA LEU A 344 14.38 -5.37 2.16
C LEU A 344 13.37 -4.32 2.61
N PHE A 345 12.78 -3.60 1.66
CA PHE A 345 11.70 -2.67 1.94
C PHE A 345 10.35 -3.30 1.60
N THR A 346 9.44 -3.34 2.56
CA THR A 346 8.10 -3.94 2.38
C THR A 346 7.00 -2.91 2.57
N GLY A 347 5.87 -3.05 1.87
CA GLY A 347 4.76 -2.12 2.03
C GLY A 347 3.71 -2.21 0.94
N THR A 348 2.87 -1.18 0.85
CA THR A 348 1.93 -1.06 -0.26
C THR A 348 2.67 -0.75 -1.57
N PRO A 349 2.08 -1.05 -2.75
CA PRO A 349 2.73 -0.80 -4.04
C PRO A 349 3.17 0.66 -4.22
N CYS A 350 2.37 1.62 -3.76
CA CYS A 350 2.74 3.03 -3.83
C CYS A 350 3.93 3.41 -2.93
N GLN A 351 4.09 2.78 -1.77
CA GLN A 351 5.25 2.96 -0.90
C GLN A 351 6.50 2.29 -1.50
N ILE A 352 6.33 1.13 -2.14
CA ILE A 352 7.43 0.48 -2.87
C ILE A 352 7.89 1.32 -4.06
N ALA A 353 6.97 1.90 -4.84
CA ALA A 353 7.33 2.84 -5.89
C ALA A 353 8.07 4.08 -5.33
N ALA A 354 7.70 4.56 -4.13
CA ALA A 354 8.37 5.67 -3.47
C ALA A 354 9.82 5.34 -3.09
N VAL A 355 10.08 4.21 -2.41
CA VAL A 355 11.46 3.84 -2.02
C VAL A 355 12.34 3.60 -3.23
N ARG A 356 11.81 3.02 -4.31
CA ARG A 356 12.54 2.86 -5.57
C ARG A 356 12.89 4.21 -6.20
N ALA A 357 11.94 5.15 -6.25
CA ALA A 357 12.20 6.50 -6.73
C ALA A 357 13.31 7.21 -5.94
N VAL A 358 13.35 7.02 -4.62
CA VAL A 358 14.37 7.59 -3.73
C VAL A 358 15.74 6.91 -3.90
N CYS A 359 15.79 5.58 -3.85
CA CYS A 359 17.04 4.83 -3.71
C CYS A 359 17.68 4.44 -5.04
N GLU A 360 16.88 4.06 -6.04
CA GLU A 360 17.40 3.62 -7.34
C GLU A 360 17.77 4.79 -8.24
N LYS A 361 17.39 6.02 -7.82
CA LYS A 361 17.41 7.22 -8.66
C LYS A 361 16.84 6.84 -10.01
N LEU A 362 15.52 6.56 -10.08
CA LEU A 362 14.79 6.36 -11.33
C LEU A 362 15.49 7.20 -12.38
N LYS A 363 16.04 6.57 -13.43
CA LYS A 363 16.72 7.28 -14.53
C LYS A 363 15.78 8.40 -14.88
N THR A 364 16.03 9.59 -14.34
CA THR A 364 15.20 10.75 -14.58
C THR A 364 15.31 10.82 -16.06
N PHE A 365 14.18 10.64 -16.75
CA PHE A 365 14.16 10.71 -18.20
C PHE A 365 14.84 12.04 -18.49
N SER A 366 16.08 11.95 -18.94
CA SER A 366 16.89 13.12 -19.03
C SER A 366 16.27 13.83 -20.20
N LEU A 367 15.43 14.82 -19.90
CA LEU A 367 14.88 15.77 -20.85
C LEU A 367 16.00 16.38 -21.72
N SER A 368 17.27 16.17 -21.34
CA SER A 368 18.45 16.45 -22.13
C SER A 368 18.47 15.85 -23.54
N ASN A 369 17.78 14.75 -23.87
CA ASN A 369 17.85 14.24 -25.26
C ASN A 369 16.89 14.91 -26.26
N LYS A 370 15.80 15.54 -25.79
CA LYS A 370 14.95 16.41 -26.64
C LYS A 370 15.39 17.88 -26.58
N ILE A 371 15.89 18.34 -25.42
CA ILE A 371 16.32 19.74 -25.24
C ILE A 371 17.70 20.01 -25.86
N LYS A 372 18.63 19.03 -25.90
CA LYS A 372 19.95 19.23 -26.54
C LYS A 372 19.90 19.54 -28.05
N LYS A 373 18.78 19.25 -28.72
CA LYS A 373 18.60 19.66 -30.12
C LYS A 373 18.20 21.12 -30.29
N VAL A 374 17.75 21.78 -29.23
CA VAL A 374 17.31 23.18 -29.24
C VAL A 374 18.41 24.12 -28.73
N THR A 375 19.19 23.72 -27.71
CA THR A 375 20.13 24.64 -27.03
C THR A 375 21.57 24.57 -27.53
N ALA A 376 21.83 24.12 -28.75
CA ALA A 376 23.16 24.14 -29.33
C ALA A 376 23.51 25.52 -29.91
N SER A 377 23.50 26.57 -29.07
CA SER A 377 24.28 27.78 -29.35
C SER A 377 24.76 28.47 -28.06
N LYS A 378 26.09 28.54 -27.92
CA LYS A 378 26.92 29.45 -27.10
C LYS A 378 26.76 29.49 -25.56
N ALA A 379 27.65 28.70 -24.92
CA ALA A 379 28.56 28.99 -23.80
C ALA A 379 28.28 30.13 -22.78
N SER A 380 28.38 29.83 -21.48
CA SER A 380 29.53 30.20 -20.61
C SER A 380 29.30 29.77 -19.15
N ASN A 381 30.36 29.32 -18.47
CA ASN A 381 30.45 29.04 -17.03
C ASN A 381 30.05 30.24 -16.18
N THR A 382 29.49 30.02 -14.98
CA THR A 382 30.06 30.41 -13.66
C THR A 382 29.20 29.81 -12.53
N VAL A 383 29.83 29.12 -11.58
CA VAL A 383 29.23 28.69 -10.31
C VAL A 383 29.38 29.84 -9.32
N PHE A 384 28.29 30.37 -8.78
CA PHE A 384 28.32 31.28 -7.62
C PHE A 384 27.71 30.59 -6.40
N VAL A 385 28.55 30.39 -5.40
CA VAL A 385 28.16 30.17 -4.00
C VAL A 385 28.14 31.56 -3.34
N GLY A 386 27.02 31.97 -2.75
CA GLY A 386 26.90 33.28 -2.12
C GLY A 386 25.75 33.36 -1.13
N ALA A 387 26.09 33.66 0.12
CA ALA A 387 25.19 33.86 1.25
C ALA A 387 24.21 35.02 1.03
N THR A 388 23.01 34.88 1.61
CA THR A 388 21.85 35.74 1.39
C THR A 388 21.86 37.01 2.25
N CYS A 389 21.57 38.15 1.60
CA CYS A 389 21.24 39.43 2.22
C CYS A 389 19.75 39.46 2.63
N GLN A 390 19.46 40.05 3.80
CA GLN A 390 18.15 40.08 4.46
C GLN A 390 17.08 40.95 3.76
N SER A 391 17.38 41.59 2.62
CA SER A 391 16.43 42.44 1.88
C SER A 391 15.91 41.86 0.56
N CYS A 392 16.18 40.57 0.27
CA CYS A 392 15.72 39.91 -0.97
C CYS A 392 14.44 39.05 -0.79
N LYS A 393 13.73 39.15 0.33
CA LYS A 393 12.63 38.21 0.67
C LYS A 393 11.30 38.41 -0.08
N GLU A 394 11.18 39.38 -0.98
CA GLU A 394 9.93 39.63 -1.73
C GLU A 394 10.04 39.51 -3.27
N ALA A 395 11.15 39.04 -3.83
CA ALA A 395 11.36 39.07 -5.29
C ALA A 395 12.10 37.85 -5.87
N SER A 396 11.60 36.62 -5.69
CA SER A 396 12.17 35.46 -6.41
C SER A 396 11.49 35.14 -7.74
N GLY A 397 10.25 35.58 -7.99
CA GLY A 397 9.55 35.30 -9.26
C GLY A 397 9.41 33.79 -9.58
N VAL A 398 9.65 32.91 -8.61
CA VAL A 398 9.60 31.46 -8.79
C VAL A 398 8.14 31.00 -8.70
N GLU A 399 7.60 30.47 -9.80
CA GLU A 399 6.29 29.82 -9.78
C GLU A 399 6.37 28.60 -8.86
N ILE A 400 5.43 28.42 -7.92
CA ILE A 400 5.42 27.28 -7.00
C ILE A 400 4.65 26.12 -7.64
N PRO A 401 5.18 24.87 -7.65
CA PRO A 401 4.54 23.80 -8.39
C PRO A 401 3.30 23.29 -7.65
N LYS A 402 2.20 23.11 -8.38
CA LYS A 402 1.01 22.45 -7.83
C LYS A 402 1.20 20.93 -7.87
N LEU A 403 1.35 20.30 -6.70
CA LEU A 403 1.67 18.87 -6.61
C LEU A 403 0.52 17.94 -7.02
N PHE A 404 -0.74 18.33 -6.82
CA PHE A 404 -1.93 17.56 -7.21
C PHE A 404 -3.17 18.46 -7.25
N ASN A 405 -4.21 18.07 -7.99
CA ASN A 405 -5.47 18.84 -8.05
C ASN A 405 -6.53 18.38 -7.05
N SER A 406 -6.52 17.09 -6.68
CA SER A 406 -7.49 16.51 -5.76
C SER A 406 -6.86 15.35 -4.98
N ALA A 407 -7.50 14.98 -3.85
CA ALA A 407 -7.08 13.87 -3.00
C ALA A 407 -6.94 12.53 -3.74
N LYS A 408 -7.63 12.36 -4.87
CA LYS A 408 -7.54 11.18 -5.73
C LYS A 408 -6.19 11.05 -6.45
N GLU A 409 -5.47 12.15 -6.67
CA GLU A 409 -4.23 12.18 -7.47
C GLU A 409 -2.95 11.99 -6.63
N CYS A 410 -3.03 11.98 -5.30
CA CYS A 410 -1.86 11.86 -4.44
C CYS A 410 -1.93 10.58 -3.64
N CYS A 411 -0.80 9.88 -3.56
CA CYS A 411 -0.43 8.71 -2.73
C CYS A 411 -0.37 8.82 -1.20
N GLY A 412 0.08 9.98 -0.74
CA GLY A 412 0.62 10.12 0.61
C GLY A 412 1.92 9.33 0.84
N CYS A 413 2.63 8.87 -0.20
CA CYS A 413 3.81 7.99 -0.07
C CYS A 413 5.13 8.72 0.27
N THR A 414 5.06 10.00 0.65
CA THR A 414 6.18 10.87 1.10
C THR A 414 7.39 11.04 0.18
N ALA A 415 7.46 10.36 -0.97
CA ALA A 415 8.60 10.45 -1.92
C ALA A 415 8.98 11.89 -2.29
N CYS A 416 7.98 12.74 -2.56
CA CYS A 416 8.23 14.13 -2.93
C CYS A 416 8.90 14.93 -1.80
N MET A 417 8.55 14.66 -0.54
CA MET A 417 9.18 15.26 0.64
C MET A 417 10.63 14.80 0.74
N THR A 418 10.86 13.48 0.75
CA THR A 418 12.22 12.91 0.85
C THR A 418 13.14 13.34 -0.29
N LEU A 419 12.61 13.52 -1.50
CA LEU A 419 13.41 13.92 -2.67
C LEU A 419 13.68 15.42 -2.75
N CYS A 420 12.97 16.25 -1.98
CA CYS A 420 13.08 17.70 -2.05
C CYS A 420 14.45 18.18 -1.53
N PRO A 421 15.31 18.77 -2.39
CA PRO A 421 16.66 19.16 -1.97
C PRO A 421 16.68 20.35 -0.99
N GLN A 422 15.57 21.08 -0.89
CA GLN A 422 15.44 22.26 -0.05
C GLN A 422 14.71 21.98 1.27
N GLY A 423 14.22 20.75 1.49
CA GLY A 423 13.30 20.46 2.60
C GLY A 423 12.01 21.29 2.53
N ALA A 424 11.61 21.75 1.33
CA ALA A 424 10.52 22.69 1.13
C ALA A 424 9.12 22.02 1.09
N ILE A 425 9.00 20.76 1.52
CA ILE A 425 7.75 20.01 1.52
C ILE A 425 7.59 19.38 2.88
N GLU A 426 6.41 19.56 3.48
CA GLU A 426 6.00 18.84 4.69
C GLU A 426 4.72 18.07 4.42
N MET A 427 4.48 17.00 5.18
CA MET A 427 3.26 16.21 5.07
C MET A 427 2.25 16.69 6.11
N ARG A 428 1.05 17.11 5.67
CA ARG A 428 -0.03 17.53 6.56
C ARG A 428 -1.21 16.57 6.44
N ALA A 429 -1.69 16.06 7.56
CA ALA A 429 -2.88 15.23 7.61
C ALA A 429 -4.15 16.07 7.36
N ASP A 430 -5.09 15.51 6.60
CA ASP A 430 -6.47 16.03 6.52
C ASP A 430 -7.31 15.58 7.75
N SER A 431 -8.59 15.96 7.78
CA SER A 431 -9.51 15.55 8.85
C SER A 431 -9.75 14.04 8.94
N LYS A 432 -9.41 13.28 7.89
CA LYS A 432 -9.47 11.81 7.83
C LYS A 432 -8.12 11.19 8.25
N GLY A 433 -7.13 11.98 8.63
CA GLY A 433 -5.79 11.50 9.00
C GLY A 433 -4.93 11.10 7.79
N PHE A 434 -5.37 11.36 6.55
CA PHE A 434 -4.54 11.09 5.37
C PHE A 434 -3.57 12.23 5.15
N ALA A 435 -2.28 11.92 5.14
CA ALA A 435 -1.24 12.91 4.91
C ALA A 435 -1.07 13.29 3.43
N TYR A 436 -0.98 14.59 3.15
CA TYR A 436 -0.74 15.16 1.82
C TYR A 436 0.44 16.15 1.85
N PRO A 437 1.22 16.23 0.76
CA PRO A 437 2.37 17.13 0.71
C PRO A 437 1.92 18.60 0.58
N HIS A 438 2.50 19.46 1.39
CA HIS A 438 2.32 20.91 1.39
C HIS A 438 3.66 21.60 1.17
N ILE A 439 3.73 22.52 0.20
CA ILE A 439 4.96 23.24 -0.12
C ILE A 439 5.13 24.44 0.82
N ILE A 440 6.31 24.55 1.42
CA ILE A 440 6.74 25.71 2.19
C ILE A 440 7.33 26.72 1.19
N SER A 441 6.50 27.66 0.73
CA SER A 441 6.78 28.50 -0.45
C SER A 441 8.11 29.26 -0.38
N ASN A 442 8.50 29.75 0.79
CA ASN A 442 9.76 30.50 0.98
C ASN A 442 11.03 29.64 0.92
N LEU A 443 10.91 28.31 0.95
CA LEU A 443 12.02 27.37 0.79
C LEU A 443 12.07 26.78 -0.64
N CYS A 444 10.99 26.90 -1.40
CA CYS A 444 10.87 26.23 -2.69
C CYS A 444 11.61 27.00 -3.79
N THR A 445 12.44 26.28 -4.57
CA THR A 445 13.18 26.82 -5.71
C THR A 445 12.52 26.54 -7.06
N GLY A 446 11.32 25.95 -7.10
CA GLY A 446 10.63 25.64 -8.36
C GLY A 446 11.29 24.52 -9.17
N CYS A 447 12.16 23.70 -8.58
CA CYS A 447 12.94 22.67 -9.31
C CYS A 447 12.14 21.45 -9.84
N ILE A 448 10.85 21.35 -9.53
CA ILE A 448 9.91 20.26 -9.91
C ILE A 448 10.31 18.80 -9.65
N LYS A 449 11.37 18.54 -8.87
CA LYS A 449 11.79 17.18 -8.57
C LYS A 449 10.67 16.34 -7.92
N CYS A 450 9.83 17.00 -7.11
CA CYS A 450 8.64 16.44 -6.49
C CYS A 450 7.59 15.91 -7.48
N ILE A 451 7.41 16.58 -8.63
CA ILE A 451 6.46 16.17 -9.68
C ILE A 451 7.11 15.14 -10.60
N SER A 452 8.31 15.43 -11.09
CA SER A 452 9.01 14.57 -12.07
C SER A 452 9.38 13.18 -11.52
N SER A 453 9.53 13.05 -10.20
CA SER A 453 9.80 11.76 -9.54
C SER A 453 8.54 11.07 -9.01
N CYS A 454 7.35 11.66 -9.18
CA CYS A 454 6.12 11.10 -8.67
C CYS A 454 5.72 9.87 -9.48
N SER A 455 5.96 8.68 -8.90
CA SER A 455 5.62 7.41 -9.55
C SER A 455 4.11 7.13 -9.58
N PHE A 456 3.28 7.93 -8.91
CA PHE A 456 1.83 7.73 -8.87
C PHE A 456 1.08 8.53 -9.94
N GLN A 457 1.53 9.76 -10.23
CA GLN A 457 0.90 10.62 -11.23
C GLN A 457 1.53 10.41 -12.60
N SER A 458 0.70 10.37 -13.65
CA SER A 458 1.12 10.26 -15.04
C SER A 458 1.19 11.63 -15.71
N LYS A 459 2.10 12.52 -15.27
CA LYS A 459 2.15 13.92 -15.78
C LYS A 459 3.55 14.31 -16.26
N LEU A 460 3.96 13.78 -17.41
CA LEU A 460 5.19 14.23 -18.08
C LEU A 460 4.98 15.55 -18.84
N GLU A 461 3.81 15.75 -19.46
CA GLU A 461 3.53 16.91 -20.33
C GLU A 461 3.49 18.24 -19.57
N ASN A 462 2.77 18.31 -18.44
CA ASN A 462 2.67 19.54 -17.63
C ASN A 462 3.99 19.98 -16.98
N SER A 463 4.97 19.07 -16.88
CA SER A 463 6.27 19.36 -16.28
C SER A 463 7.16 20.20 -17.22
N ILE A 464 6.96 20.08 -18.54
CA ILE A 464 7.74 20.80 -19.55
C ILE A 464 7.34 22.27 -19.58
N ASP A 465 6.03 22.55 -19.71
CA ASP A 465 5.50 23.92 -19.73
C ASP A 465 5.83 24.73 -18.47
N TYR A 466 5.92 24.04 -17.32
CA TYR A 466 6.32 24.68 -16.07
C TYR A 466 7.82 25.01 -16.02
N LEU A 467 8.69 24.12 -16.50
CA LEU A 467 10.13 24.38 -16.57
C LEU A 467 10.43 25.58 -17.49
N CYS A 468 9.78 25.63 -18.66
CA CYS A 468 10.00 26.72 -19.62
C CYS A 468 9.65 28.10 -19.05
N ARG A 469 8.58 28.20 -18.25
CA ARG A 469 8.15 29.42 -17.58
C ARG A 469 9.13 29.87 -16.49
N ASN A 470 9.60 28.94 -15.66
CA ASN A 470 10.56 29.25 -14.60
C ASN A 470 11.99 29.53 -15.10
N GLU A 471 12.39 29.01 -16.26
CA GLU A 471 13.70 29.28 -16.88
C GLU A 471 13.72 30.56 -17.77
N ARG A 472 12.60 31.28 -17.91
CA ARG A 472 12.45 32.43 -18.84
C ARG A 472 12.89 32.11 -20.27
N LYS A 473 12.54 30.93 -20.79
CA LYS A 473 12.85 30.50 -22.17
C LYS A 473 11.60 30.46 -23.06
N GLU A 474 10.70 31.43 -22.93
CA GLU A 474 9.45 31.46 -23.71
C GLU A 474 9.68 31.63 -25.22
N GLU A 475 10.81 32.19 -25.65
CA GLU A 475 11.14 32.37 -27.08
C GLU A 475 11.70 31.10 -27.76
N GLU A 476 12.26 30.13 -27.02
CA GLU A 476 12.87 28.93 -27.60
C GLU A 476 11.87 27.76 -27.77
N CYS A 477 10.63 27.92 -27.31
CA CYS A 477 9.66 26.84 -27.18
C CYS A 477 8.49 26.91 -28.20
N ARG A 478 8.48 27.89 -29.12
CA ARG A 478 7.49 28.02 -30.21
C ARG A 478 7.96 27.43 -31.52
#